data_AF-A0A388P7J0-F1
#
_entry.id   AF-A0A388P7J0-F1
#
_cell.length_a   1.000
_cell.length_b   1.000
_cell.length_c   1.000
_cell.angle_alpha   90.00
_cell.angle_beta   90.00
_cell.angle_gamma   90.00
#
_symmetry.space_group_name_H-M   'P 1'
#
loop_
_entity.id
_entity.type
_entity.pdbx_description
1 polymer ?
#
loop_
_entity_poly.entity_id
_entity_poly.type
_entity_poly.pdbx_seq_one_letter_code
_entity_poly.pdbx_strand_id
1 'polypeptide(L)'
;MPRDPGQTDRLIRRLRWDELDRSWLLRFAEFARDEDLAGLGLAQRPLRTGDPSAALLVGAARARARVVARRPMVLAGLGLLDVVFAAYGGRCHAKPLAYDGQFVPAGTAVAEVEGPAADLLSAERILLNFLQRLCGVATRTREHVLALGSSPTKLLDTRKTTPGFRMLEKYAVGQGGGYNHRLGLFDRIMVKDNHLAASGATAGERITKMVQRARESRPDLLVEVEVDRLDQIRPVLAAGADIILLDNFPLADLREAIPQLRGLAWSEVSGGVSLESLPLIGALAPDFVSSGGLTHAAPWCDLGLDWL
;
A
#
# COMPACT_ATOMS: atom_id res chain seq x y z
N MET A 1 -14.49 7.53 -25.77
CA MET A 1 -15.84 7.08 -25.36
C MET A 1 -16.18 7.78 -24.05
N PRO A 2 -17.45 8.15 -23.79
CA PRO A 2 -17.82 8.72 -22.51
C PRO A 2 -17.49 7.74 -21.37
N ARG A 3 -17.19 8.29 -20.20
CA ARG A 3 -16.91 7.55 -18.96
C ARG A 3 -18.00 6.51 -18.70
N ASP A 4 -17.62 5.24 -18.58
CA ASP A 4 -18.50 4.17 -18.10
C ASP A 4 -18.39 4.07 -16.57
N PRO A 5 -19.44 4.39 -15.79
CA PRO A 5 -19.42 4.28 -14.34
C PRO A 5 -19.07 2.88 -13.82
N GLY A 6 -19.39 1.83 -14.58
CA GLY A 6 -19.07 0.43 -14.27
C GLY A 6 -17.57 0.10 -14.32
N GLN A 7 -16.74 0.98 -14.87
CA GLN A 7 -15.29 0.82 -14.88
C GLN A 7 -14.62 1.18 -13.56
N THR A 8 -15.33 1.82 -12.61
CA THR A 8 -14.73 2.26 -11.34
C THR A 8 -14.12 1.09 -10.57
N ASP A 9 -14.75 -0.08 -10.57
CA ASP A 9 -14.26 -1.29 -9.90
C ASP A 9 -13.03 -1.90 -10.60
N ARG A 10 -12.83 -1.59 -11.89
CA ARG A 10 -11.62 -1.92 -12.66
C ARG A 10 -10.51 -0.91 -12.45
N LEU A 11 -10.85 0.32 -12.06
CA LEU A 11 -9.91 1.41 -11.82
C LEU A 11 -9.33 1.38 -10.41
N ILE A 12 -10.12 1.06 -9.42
CA ILE A 12 -9.67 1.10 -8.05
C ILE A 12 -10.33 0.00 -7.25
N ARG A 13 -9.62 -0.47 -6.24
CA ARG A 13 -10.12 -1.51 -5.34
C ARG A 13 -9.49 -1.36 -3.97
N ARG A 14 -9.99 -2.11 -2.99
CA ARG A 14 -9.26 -2.36 -1.75
C ARG A 14 -8.99 -3.85 -1.69
N LEU A 15 -7.72 -4.24 -1.65
CA LEU A 15 -7.32 -5.63 -1.43
C LEU A 15 -7.93 -6.11 -0.12
N ARG A 16 -8.55 -7.28 -0.15
CA ARG A 16 -9.02 -7.96 1.05
C ARG A 16 -7.98 -8.97 1.51
N TRP A 17 -8.05 -9.36 2.78
CA TRP A 17 -7.08 -10.28 3.39
C TRP A 17 -7.12 -11.67 2.73
N ASP A 18 -8.31 -12.15 2.36
CA ASP A 18 -8.54 -13.43 1.69
C ASP A 18 -7.98 -13.50 0.26
N GLU A 19 -7.56 -12.35 -0.31
CA GLU A 19 -6.95 -12.28 -1.63
C GLU A 19 -5.42 -12.36 -1.59
N LEU A 20 -4.83 -12.28 -0.40
CA LEU A 20 -3.39 -12.46 -0.23
C LEU A 20 -3.06 -13.95 -0.20
N ASP A 21 -2.15 -14.37 -1.07
CA ASP A 21 -1.71 -15.77 -1.14
C ASP A 21 -1.04 -16.18 0.19
N ARG A 22 -1.67 -17.13 0.89
CA ARG A 22 -1.21 -17.62 2.19
C ARG A 22 0.16 -18.28 2.12
N SER A 23 0.47 -18.99 1.05
CA SER A 23 1.77 -19.64 0.86
C SER A 23 2.87 -18.60 0.61
N TRP A 24 2.56 -17.53 -0.11
CA TRP A 24 3.46 -16.38 -0.25
C TRP A 24 3.69 -15.68 1.09
N LEU A 25 2.63 -15.42 1.85
CA LEU A 25 2.73 -14.83 3.19
C LEU A 25 3.62 -15.67 4.13
N LEU A 26 3.44 -16.99 4.13
CA LEU A 26 4.25 -17.90 4.94
C LEU A 26 5.73 -17.84 4.54
N ARG A 27 6.04 -17.96 3.24
CA ARG A 27 7.43 -17.85 2.75
C ARG A 27 8.06 -16.50 3.10
N PHE A 28 7.26 -15.43 3.09
CA PHE A 28 7.75 -14.11 3.45
C PHE A 28 8.04 -13.97 4.94
N ALA A 29 7.19 -14.55 5.79
CA ALA A 29 7.46 -14.64 7.23
C ALA A 29 8.66 -15.54 7.56
N GLU A 30 8.83 -16.66 6.85
CA GLU A 30 10.01 -17.53 6.97
C GLU A 30 11.30 -16.81 6.54
N PHE A 31 11.25 -16.03 5.45
CA PHE A 31 12.38 -15.20 5.02
C PHE A 31 12.79 -14.22 6.12
N ALA A 32 11.82 -13.52 6.73
CA ALA A 32 12.08 -12.58 7.83
C ALA A 32 12.58 -13.30 9.10
N ARG A 33 12.02 -14.47 9.43
CA ARG A 33 12.51 -15.33 10.52
C ARG A 33 13.96 -15.74 10.30
N ASP A 34 14.31 -16.18 9.10
CA ASP A 34 15.63 -16.72 8.80
C ASP A 34 16.70 -15.63 8.74
N GLU A 35 16.31 -14.38 8.45
CA GLU A 35 17.16 -13.20 8.65
C GLU A 35 17.59 -13.09 10.12
N ASP A 36 16.62 -13.18 11.04
CA ASP A 36 16.82 -12.98 12.48
C ASP A 36 17.46 -14.19 13.17
N LEU A 37 17.08 -15.41 12.81
CA LEU A 37 17.53 -16.65 13.46
C LEU A 37 18.74 -17.31 12.80
N ALA A 38 19.00 -17.05 11.53
CA ALA A 38 20.01 -17.78 10.75
C ALA A 38 20.93 -16.87 9.92
N GLY A 39 20.80 -15.54 10.06
CA GLY A 39 21.62 -14.56 9.33
C GLY A 39 21.39 -14.59 7.82
N LEU A 40 20.18 -14.93 7.36
CA LEU A 40 19.82 -14.77 5.96
C LEU A 40 20.06 -13.33 5.52
N GLY A 41 20.75 -13.13 4.39
CA GLY A 41 21.17 -11.81 3.91
C GLY A 41 22.65 -11.50 4.17
N LEU A 42 23.30 -12.17 5.13
CA LEU A 42 24.75 -12.09 5.30
C LEU A 42 25.49 -12.96 4.27
N ALA A 43 26.62 -12.47 3.77
CA ALA A 43 27.50 -13.25 2.87
C ALA A 43 28.12 -14.47 3.58
N GLN A 44 28.39 -14.34 4.88
CA GLN A 44 28.86 -15.42 5.74
C GLN A 44 27.84 -15.61 6.85
N ARG A 45 27.16 -16.76 6.85
CA ARG A 45 26.14 -17.08 7.86
C ARG A 45 26.80 -17.48 9.18
N PRO A 46 26.16 -17.20 10.32
CA PRO A 46 26.66 -17.60 11.62
C PRO A 46 26.69 -19.14 11.76
N LEU A 47 27.69 -19.65 12.49
CA LEU A 47 27.78 -21.08 12.82
C LEU A 47 26.68 -21.53 13.80
N ARG A 48 26.21 -20.60 14.65
CA ARG A 48 25.11 -20.82 15.59
C ARG A 48 23.86 -20.16 15.03
N THR A 49 22.76 -20.91 14.99
CA THR A 49 21.43 -20.43 14.60
C THR A 49 20.46 -20.56 15.77
N GLY A 50 19.30 -19.93 15.63
CA GLY A 50 18.25 -19.88 16.65
C GLY A 50 18.48 -18.76 17.67
N ASP A 51 17.58 -18.69 18.64
CA ASP A 51 17.59 -17.67 19.68
C ASP A 51 18.22 -18.23 20.98
N PRO A 52 19.48 -17.89 21.28
CA PRO A 52 20.16 -18.39 22.47
C PRO A 52 19.54 -17.86 23.78
N SER A 53 18.86 -16.70 23.73
CA SER A 53 18.20 -16.12 24.91
C SER A 53 16.92 -16.88 25.22
N ALA A 54 16.09 -17.17 24.19
CA ALA A 54 14.92 -18.02 24.35
C ALA A 54 15.28 -19.48 24.71
N ALA A 55 16.45 -19.97 24.29
CA ALA A 55 16.93 -21.30 24.67
C ALA A 55 17.18 -21.46 26.18
N LEU A 56 17.38 -20.37 26.93
CA LEU A 56 17.47 -20.40 28.40
C LEU A 56 16.12 -20.77 29.06
N LEU A 57 15.03 -20.70 28.30
CA LEU A 57 13.67 -21.00 28.74
C LEU A 57 13.21 -22.40 28.29
N VAL A 58 14.12 -23.26 27.82
CA VAL A 58 13.79 -24.65 27.47
C VAL A 58 13.26 -25.38 28.70
N GLY A 59 12.01 -25.86 28.61
CA GLY A 59 11.28 -26.48 29.74
C GLY A 59 10.38 -25.51 30.52
N ALA A 60 10.38 -24.21 30.19
CA ALA A 60 9.46 -23.25 30.76
C ALA A 60 8.01 -23.53 30.35
N ALA A 61 7.07 -23.15 31.21
CA ALA A 61 5.64 -23.32 31.00
C ALA A 61 5.14 -22.55 29.77
N ARG A 62 3.94 -22.92 29.29
CA ARG A 62 3.19 -22.09 28.34
C ARG A 62 2.99 -20.70 28.95
N ALA A 63 3.16 -19.67 28.13
CA ALA A 63 2.98 -18.29 28.53
C ALA A 63 1.85 -17.64 27.71
N ARG A 64 1.37 -16.51 28.23
CA ARG A 64 0.37 -15.67 27.58
C ARG A 64 0.88 -14.24 27.52
N ALA A 65 0.53 -13.55 26.44
CA ALA A 65 0.83 -12.15 26.27
C ALA A 65 -0.26 -11.45 25.46
N ARG A 66 -0.23 -10.12 25.44
CA ARG A 66 -1.11 -9.28 24.64
C ARG A 66 -0.29 -8.41 23.70
N VAL A 67 -0.74 -8.31 22.45
CA VAL A 67 -0.24 -7.26 21.56
C VAL A 67 -0.98 -5.98 21.90
N VAL A 68 -0.26 -4.93 22.31
CA VAL A 68 -0.84 -3.68 22.85
C VAL A 68 -0.36 -2.47 22.06
N ALA A 69 -1.32 -1.65 21.62
CA ALA A 69 -1.06 -0.36 20.98
C ALA A 69 -0.46 0.63 21.99
N ARG A 70 0.70 1.21 21.70
CA ARG A 70 1.32 2.24 22.56
C ARG A 70 0.90 3.65 22.21
N ARG A 71 0.33 3.85 21.02
CA ARG A 71 -0.17 5.12 20.50
C ARG A 71 -1.49 4.90 19.75
N PRO A 72 -2.29 5.95 19.53
CA PRO A 72 -3.44 5.85 18.64
C PRO A 72 -3.02 5.43 17.23
N MET A 73 -3.76 4.51 16.62
CA MET A 73 -3.45 4.02 15.27
C MET A 73 -4.68 3.40 14.58
N VAL A 74 -4.59 3.21 13.27
CA VAL A 74 -5.47 2.32 12.50
C VAL A 74 -4.78 0.96 12.36
N LEU A 75 -5.48 -0.12 12.70
CA LEU A 75 -4.94 -1.46 12.63
C LEU A 75 -4.87 -2.00 11.21
N ALA A 76 -3.81 -2.73 10.90
CA ALA A 76 -3.69 -3.50 9.68
C ALA A 76 -2.71 -4.67 9.86
N GLY A 77 -3.03 -5.81 9.28
CA GLY A 77 -2.18 -6.99 9.25
C GLY A 77 -2.39 -7.97 10.39
N LEU A 78 -3.51 -7.90 11.14
CA LEU A 78 -3.76 -8.86 12.23
C LEU A 78 -3.75 -10.32 11.76
N GLY A 79 -4.09 -10.59 10.49
CA GLY A 79 -3.97 -11.93 9.92
C GLY A 79 -2.52 -12.46 9.82
N LEU A 80 -1.50 -11.62 10.01
CA LEU A 80 -0.10 -12.05 10.11
C LEU A 80 0.22 -12.76 11.42
N LEU A 81 -0.61 -12.63 12.46
CA LEU A 81 -0.41 -13.33 13.73
C LEU A 81 -0.25 -14.85 13.51
N ASP A 82 -1.21 -15.46 12.80
CA ASP A 82 -1.17 -16.90 12.51
C ASP A 82 -0.08 -17.26 11.50
N VAL A 83 0.20 -16.38 10.55
CA VAL A 83 1.24 -16.62 9.52
C VAL A 83 2.63 -16.67 10.17
N VAL A 84 2.94 -15.69 11.01
CA VAL A 84 4.23 -15.63 11.71
C VAL A 84 4.34 -16.80 12.68
N PHE A 85 3.32 -17.11 13.47
CA PHE A 85 3.38 -18.28 14.35
C PHE A 85 3.52 -19.60 13.60
N ALA A 86 2.91 -19.75 12.42
CA ALA A 86 3.16 -20.91 11.55
C ALA A 86 4.63 -20.98 11.10
N ALA A 87 5.24 -19.85 10.74
CA ALA A 87 6.67 -19.79 10.41
C ALA A 87 7.56 -20.16 11.60
N TYR A 88 7.11 -20.01 12.84
CA TYR A 88 7.85 -20.43 14.06
C TYR A 88 7.43 -21.82 14.56
N GLY A 89 6.87 -22.67 13.70
CA GLY A 89 6.55 -24.07 14.01
C GLY A 89 5.13 -24.31 14.52
N GLY A 90 4.27 -23.29 14.55
CA GLY A 90 2.81 -23.44 14.72
C GLY A 90 2.34 -23.85 16.12
N ARG A 91 3.19 -23.74 17.15
CA ARG A 91 2.85 -24.07 18.55
C ARG A 91 2.26 -22.89 19.33
N CYS A 92 2.29 -21.70 18.74
CA CYS A 92 1.68 -20.48 19.27
C CYS A 92 0.34 -20.23 18.57
N HIS A 93 -0.62 -19.71 19.34
CA HIS A 93 -1.94 -19.35 18.85
C HIS A 93 -2.22 -17.89 19.16
N ALA A 94 -2.94 -17.23 18.25
CA ALA A 94 -3.41 -15.88 18.45
C ALA A 94 -4.94 -15.84 18.47
N LYS A 95 -5.47 -14.93 19.29
CA LYS A 95 -6.87 -14.52 19.28
C LYS A 95 -6.93 -13.01 19.06
N PRO A 96 -7.25 -12.55 17.85
CA PRO A 96 -7.53 -11.14 17.61
C PRO A 96 -8.65 -10.64 18.53
N LEU A 97 -8.45 -9.47 19.12
CA LEU A 97 -9.44 -8.75 19.95
C LEU A 97 -10.01 -7.52 19.23
N ALA A 98 -9.47 -7.21 18.06
CA ALA A 98 -9.82 -6.09 17.20
C ALA A 98 -9.85 -6.57 15.73
N TYR A 99 -10.18 -5.67 14.80
CA TYR A 99 -10.19 -5.97 13.37
C TYR A 99 -9.36 -4.96 12.56
N ASP A 100 -8.81 -5.40 11.43
CA ASP A 100 -8.09 -4.52 10.51
C ASP A 100 -9.00 -3.41 9.97
N GLY A 101 -8.48 -2.19 9.90
CA GLY A 101 -9.22 -0.96 9.58
C GLY A 101 -9.85 -0.25 10.79
N GLN A 102 -9.85 -0.90 11.96
CA GLN A 102 -10.30 -0.28 13.21
C GLN A 102 -9.31 0.77 13.70
N PHE A 103 -9.80 1.94 14.11
CA PHE A 103 -9.02 2.89 14.91
C PHE A 103 -9.02 2.46 16.38
N VAL A 104 -7.84 2.45 17.01
CA VAL A 104 -7.69 2.11 18.43
C VAL A 104 -6.89 3.19 19.18
N PRO A 105 -7.27 3.56 20.41
CA PRO A 105 -6.47 4.43 21.27
C PRO A 105 -5.25 3.69 21.85
N ALA A 106 -4.31 4.46 22.41
CA ALA A 106 -3.19 3.91 23.18
C ALA A 106 -3.68 3.06 24.37
N GLY A 107 -2.94 2.01 24.70
CA GLY A 107 -3.27 1.03 25.74
C GLY A 107 -4.22 -0.07 25.29
N THR A 108 -4.73 -0.03 24.05
CA THR A 108 -5.65 -1.07 23.55
C THR A 108 -4.91 -2.37 23.27
N ALA A 109 -5.36 -3.47 23.89
CA ALA A 109 -4.95 -4.82 23.51
C ALA A 109 -5.68 -5.24 22.23
N VAL A 110 -4.92 -5.57 21.18
CA VAL A 110 -5.46 -5.87 19.84
C VAL A 110 -5.46 -7.36 19.53
N ALA A 111 -4.68 -8.14 20.27
CA ALA A 111 -4.68 -9.60 20.22
C ALA A 111 -4.17 -10.18 21.55
N GLU A 112 -4.65 -11.37 21.89
CA GLU A 112 -4.07 -12.26 22.90
C GLU A 112 -3.30 -13.37 22.20
N VAL A 113 -2.13 -13.73 22.72
CA VAL A 113 -1.29 -14.79 22.18
C VAL A 113 -0.89 -15.77 23.29
N GLU A 114 -0.82 -17.05 22.96
CA GLU A 114 -0.41 -18.09 23.90
C GLU A 114 0.39 -19.21 23.23
N GLY A 115 1.35 -19.79 23.95
CA GLY A 115 2.24 -20.82 23.41
C GLY A 115 3.45 -21.06 24.30
N PRO A 116 4.43 -21.87 23.86
CA PRO A 116 5.73 -21.96 24.52
C PRO A 116 6.38 -20.57 24.64
N ALA A 117 6.85 -20.20 25.83
CA ALA A 117 7.44 -18.88 26.07
C ALA A 117 8.61 -18.57 25.12
N ALA A 118 9.46 -19.56 24.85
CA ALA A 118 10.57 -19.45 23.91
C ALA A 118 10.09 -19.10 22.48
N ASP A 119 9.05 -19.76 21.98
CA ASP A 119 8.52 -19.52 20.64
C ASP A 119 7.87 -18.13 20.54
N LEU A 120 7.15 -17.71 21.59
CA LEU A 120 6.56 -16.37 21.65
C LEU A 120 7.63 -15.27 21.62
N LEU A 121 8.70 -15.42 22.41
CA LEU A 121 9.82 -14.48 22.45
C LEU A 121 10.56 -14.40 21.12
N SER A 122 10.91 -15.55 20.53
CA SER A 122 11.62 -15.56 19.26
C SER A 122 10.77 -15.00 18.11
N ALA A 123 9.45 -15.18 18.14
CA ALA A 123 8.55 -14.62 17.12
C ALA A 123 8.23 -13.12 17.32
N GLU A 124 8.41 -12.59 18.53
CA GLU A 124 7.94 -11.25 18.95
C GLU A 124 8.39 -10.17 17.97
N ARG A 125 9.70 -10.07 17.70
CA ARG A 125 10.23 -8.94 16.94
C ARG A 125 9.75 -8.94 15.50
N ILE A 126 9.78 -10.10 14.83
CA ILE A 126 9.30 -10.22 13.45
C ILE A 126 7.81 -9.94 13.37
N LEU A 127 7.00 -10.47 14.30
CA LEU A 127 5.57 -10.20 14.37
C LEU A 127 5.29 -8.70 14.53
N LEU A 128 5.94 -8.06 15.51
CA LEU A 128 5.74 -6.63 15.76
C LEU A 128 6.23 -5.80 14.58
N ASN A 129 7.37 -6.10 13.95
CA ASN A 129 7.87 -5.36 12.80
C ASN A 129 6.84 -5.31 11.65
N PHE A 130 6.20 -6.44 11.36
CA PHE A 130 5.14 -6.50 10.37
C PHE A 130 3.94 -5.63 10.75
N LEU A 131 3.37 -5.83 11.95
CA LEU A 131 2.18 -5.09 12.39
C LEU A 131 2.46 -3.59 12.49
N GLN A 132 3.59 -3.21 13.07
CA GLN A 132 4.01 -1.81 13.23
C GLN A 132 4.14 -1.10 11.88
N ARG A 133 4.73 -1.77 10.87
CA ARG A 133 4.82 -1.24 9.51
C ARG A 133 3.45 -1.03 8.88
N LEU A 134 2.57 -2.03 8.96
CA LEU A 134 1.26 -1.99 8.30
C LEU A 134 0.29 -1.04 8.99
N CYS A 135 0.23 -1.04 10.33
CA CYS A 135 -0.51 -0.04 11.09
C CYS A 135 0.00 1.38 10.78
N GLY A 136 1.32 1.55 10.58
CA GLY A 136 1.91 2.82 10.15
C GLY A 136 1.34 3.32 8.82
N VAL A 137 1.32 2.45 7.80
CA VAL A 137 0.76 2.75 6.48
C VAL A 137 -0.75 3.04 6.55
N ALA A 138 -1.51 2.23 7.30
CA ALA A 138 -2.95 2.41 7.46
C ALA A 138 -3.28 3.73 8.19
N THR A 139 -2.54 4.05 9.25
CA THR A 139 -2.69 5.30 10.01
C THR A 139 -2.36 6.50 9.14
N ARG A 140 -1.22 6.47 8.44
CA ARG A 140 -0.82 7.55 7.52
C ARG A 140 -1.85 7.75 6.42
N THR A 141 -2.40 6.66 5.88
CA THR A 141 -3.46 6.73 4.87
C THR A 141 -4.73 7.36 5.44
N ARG A 142 -5.13 6.99 6.66
CA ARG A 142 -6.30 7.59 7.32
C ARG A 142 -6.14 9.09 7.49
N GLU A 143 -4.96 9.58 7.88
CA GLU A 143 -4.67 11.02 7.98
C GLU A 143 -4.91 11.73 6.64
N HIS A 144 -4.46 11.15 5.52
CA HIS A 144 -4.63 11.73 4.19
C HIS A 144 -6.09 11.69 3.72
N VAL A 145 -6.80 10.58 3.99
CA VAL A 145 -8.24 10.48 3.69
C VAL A 145 -9.02 11.55 4.46
N LEU A 146 -8.70 11.78 5.73
CA LEU A 146 -9.36 12.81 6.54
C LEU A 146 -9.02 14.22 6.05
N ALA A 147 -7.80 14.46 5.55
CA ALA A 147 -7.39 15.75 4.99
C ALA A 147 -8.15 16.12 3.70
N LEU A 148 -8.73 15.14 2.98
CA LEU A 148 -9.62 15.41 1.84
C LEU A 148 -11.00 15.93 2.26
N GLY A 149 -11.35 15.85 3.55
CA GLY A 149 -12.62 16.36 4.09
C GLY A 149 -13.84 15.70 3.44
N SER A 150 -14.78 16.52 2.95
CA SER A 150 -16.00 16.07 2.26
C SER A 150 -15.83 15.88 0.75
N SER A 151 -14.61 16.01 0.22
CA SER A 151 -14.37 15.85 -1.22
C SER A 151 -14.74 14.44 -1.70
N PRO A 152 -15.36 14.29 -2.89
CA PRO A 152 -15.59 12.98 -3.48
C PRO A 152 -14.31 12.33 -4.05
N THR A 153 -13.18 13.06 -4.09
CA THR A 153 -11.89 12.56 -4.55
C THR A 153 -11.48 11.32 -3.78
N LYS A 154 -11.02 10.28 -4.48
CA LYS A 154 -10.53 9.06 -3.85
C LYS A 154 -9.00 9.07 -3.79
N LEU A 155 -8.46 8.82 -2.60
CA LEU A 155 -7.02 8.72 -2.35
C LEU A 155 -6.49 7.36 -2.81
N LEU A 156 -5.47 7.35 -3.67
CA LEU A 156 -4.83 6.15 -4.21
C LEU A 156 -3.38 5.99 -3.70
N ASP A 157 -2.96 4.74 -3.54
CA ASP A 157 -1.54 4.41 -3.41
C ASP A 157 -0.79 4.46 -4.74
N THR A 158 0.48 4.05 -4.72
CA THR A 158 1.32 3.93 -5.92
C THR A 158 2.11 2.62 -5.90
N ARG A 159 3.01 2.44 -6.86
CA ARG A 159 4.02 1.36 -6.86
C ARG A 159 5.30 1.71 -6.10
N LYS A 160 5.40 2.91 -5.50
CA LYS A 160 6.51 3.38 -4.65
C LYS A 160 6.42 2.76 -3.25
N THR A 161 6.45 1.44 -3.22
CA THR A 161 6.32 0.59 -2.03
C THR A 161 7.67 0.05 -1.60
N THR A 162 7.78 -0.39 -0.35
CA THR A 162 8.96 -1.13 0.11
C THR A 162 9.12 -2.39 -0.75
N PRO A 163 10.34 -2.73 -1.21
CA PRO A 163 10.60 -3.98 -1.94
C PRO A 163 10.10 -5.20 -1.15
N GLY A 164 9.44 -6.14 -1.84
CA GLY A 164 8.81 -7.33 -1.22
C GLY A 164 7.44 -7.06 -0.57
N PHE A 165 7.22 -5.89 0.03
CA PHE A 165 6.02 -5.59 0.84
C PHE A 165 4.78 -5.11 0.07
N ARG A 166 4.86 -4.98 -1.26
CA ARG A 166 3.84 -4.26 -2.05
C ARG A 166 2.39 -4.69 -1.76
N MET A 167 2.12 -6.00 -1.72
CA MET A 167 0.75 -6.49 -1.49
C MET A 167 0.26 -6.17 -0.07
N LEU A 168 1.13 -6.30 0.93
CA LEU A 168 0.82 -5.96 2.32
C LEU A 168 0.63 -4.45 2.52
N GLU A 169 1.48 -3.61 1.92
CA GLU A 169 1.34 -2.16 2.01
C GLU A 169 0.09 -1.65 1.29
N LYS A 170 -0.22 -2.20 0.11
CA LYS A 170 -1.48 -1.91 -0.60
C LYS A 170 -2.69 -2.36 0.22
N TYR A 171 -2.62 -3.53 0.86
CA TYR A 171 -3.66 -3.97 1.80
C TYR A 171 -3.84 -2.95 2.95
N ALA A 172 -2.74 -2.51 3.57
CA ALA A 172 -2.76 -1.54 4.66
C ALA A 172 -3.32 -0.16 4.24
N VAL A 173 -3.02 0.32 3.03
CA VAL A 173 -3.66 1.52 2.45
C VAL A 173 -5.18 1.35 2.43
N GLY A 174 -5.66 0.17 2.00
CA GLY A 174 -7.09 -0.15 2.01
C GLY A 174 -7.71 -0.05 3.41
N GLN A 175 -7.02 -0.55 4.43
CA GLN A 175 -7.45 -0.47 5.84
C GLN A 175 -7.50 0.97 6.37
N GLY A 176 -6.60 1.84 5.89
CA GLY A 176 -6.64 3.28 6.16
C GLY A 176 -7.76 4.04 5.47
N GLY A 177 -8.52 3.40 4.56
CA GLY A 177 -9.60 4.01 3.79
C GLY A 177 -9.17 4.55 2.42
N GLY A 178 -7.91 4.40 2.04
CA GLY A 178 -7.45 4.66 0.67
C GLY A 178 -7.92 3.56 -0.30
N TYR A 179 -7.52 3.68 -1.56
CA TYR A 179 -7.75 2.68 -2.58
C TYR A 179 -6.44 2.31 -3.27
N ASN A 180 -6.42 1.12 -3.84
CA ASN A 180 -5.30 0.64 -4.60
C ASN A 180 -5.39 1.17 -6.03
N HIS A 181 -4.34 1.87 -6.45
CA HIS A 181 -4.00 1.99 -7.87
C HIS A 181 -3.60 0.60 -8.40
N ARG A 182 -3.18 0.50 -9.67
CA ARG A 182 -2.70 -0.76 -10.26
C ARG A 182 -1.73 -1.49 -9.33
N LEU A 183 -1.96 -2.78 -9.16
CA LEU A 183 -1.19 -3.66 -8.27
C LEU A 183 0.24 -3.83 -8.78
N GLY A 184 0.42 -3.87 -10.10
CA GLY A 184 1.72 -4.07 -10.73
C GLY A 184 1.79 -3.48 -12.13
N LEU A 185 2.69 -4.01 -12.95
CA LEU A 185 2.78 -3.64 -14.37
C LEU A 185 1.78 -4.42 -15.24
N PHE A 186 1.09 -5.40 -14.68
CA PHE A 186 0.30 -6.39 -15.40
C PHE A 186 -1.18 -6.02 -15.56
N ASP A 187 -1.72 -5.16 -14.71
CA ASP A 187 -3.17 -4.91 -14.59
C ASP A 187 -3.61 -3.53 -15.12
N ARG A 188 -2.68 -2.67 -15.53
CA ARG A 188 -2.98 -1.41 -16.22
C ARG A 188 -1.80 -0.88 -17.02
N ILE A 189 -2.09 -0.39 -18.22
CA ILE A 189 -1.12 0.32 -19.06
C ILE A 189 -0.98 1.74 -18.53
N MET A 190 0.27 2.18 -18.35
CA MET A 190 0.58 3.56 -17.96
C MET A 190 1.64 4.11 -18.89
N VAL A 191 1.24 5.05 -19.73
CA VAL A 191 2.10 5.79 -20.66
C VAL A 191 2.70 6.98 -19.91
N LYS A 192 4.02 7.12 -19.99
CA LYS A 192 4.81 8.17 -19.30
C LYS A 192 5.72 8.88 -20.29
N ASP A 193 6.10 10.12 -19.97
CA ASP A 193 7.04 10.92 -20.75
C ASP A 193 8.40 10.22 -20.96
N ASN A 194 8.87 9.43 -19.99
CA ASN A 194 10.11 8.64 -20.11
C ASN A 194 10.09 7.57 -21.22
N HIS A 195 8.92 7.07 -21.63
CA HIS A 195 8.85 6.16 -22.79
C HIS A 195 9.12 6.90 -24.11
N LEU A 196 9.08 8.24 -24.11
CA LEU A 196 9.22 9.10 -25.29
C LEU A 196 10.68 9.49 -25.57
N ALA A 197 11.57 9.42 -24.57
CA ALA A 197 12.99 9.70 -24.73
C ALA A 197 13.72 8.72 -25.69
N ALA A 198 13.11 7.56 -25.98
CA ALA A 198 13.68 6.53 -26.84
C ALA A 198 13.32 6.63 -28.33
N SER A 199 12.49 7.60 -28.76
CA SER A 199 12.05 7.70 -30.17
C SER A 199 11.83 9.16 -30.62
N GLY A 200 12.66 9.71 -31.51
CA GLY A 200 12.79 11.15 -31.79
C GLY A 200 11.67 11.87 -32.59
N ALA A 201 10.42 11.88 -32.11
CA ALA A 201 9.33 12.74 -32.64
C ALA A 201 8.97 13.90 -31.66
N THR A 202 7.94 14.72 -31.93
CA THR A 202 7.46 15.73 -30.95
C THR A 202 6.72 15.04 -29.79
N ALA A 203 6.77 15.59 -28.56
CA ALA A 203 6.24 14.90 -27.37
C ALA A 203 4.75 14.53 -27.48
N GLY A 204 3.90 15.45 -27.94
CA GLY A 204 2.45 15.24 -28.03
C GLY A 204 2.03 14.15 -29.03
N GLU A 205 2.58 14.16 -30.25
CA GLU A 205 2.22 13.16 -31.27
C GLU A 205 2.64 11.73 -30.91
N ARG A 206 3.75 11.59 -30.18
CA ARG A 206 4.24 10.29 -29.70
C ARG A 206 3.33 9.68 -28.65
N ILE A 207 2.90 10.47 -27.67
CA ILE A 207 2.00 9.99 -26.62
C ILE A 207 0.69 9.51 -27.26
N THR A 208 0.11 10.30 -28.17
CA THR A 208 -1.11 9.94 -28.91
C THR A 208 -0.97 8.60 -29.64
N LYS A 209 0.12 8.41 -30.41
CA LYS A 209 0.37 7.13 -31.12
C LYS A 209 0.54 5.95 -30.18
N MET A 210 1.18 6.16 -29.03
CA MET A 210 1.37 5.09 -28.05
C MET A 210 0.07 4.69 -27.37
N VAL A 211 -0.80 5.65 -27.08
CA VAL A 211 -2.16 5.39 -26.58
C VAL A 211 -2.97 4.59 -27.59
N GLN A 212 -2.96 4.99 -28.87
CA GLN A 212 -3.65 4.26 -29.94
C GLN A 212 -3.15 2.80 -30.03
N ARG A 213 -1.83 2.60 -30.04
CA ARG A 213 -1.24 1.25 -30.05
C ARG A 213 -1.61 0.43 -28.80
N ALA A 214 -1.66 1.06 -27.63
CA ALA A 214 -2.10 0.39 -26.39
C ALA A 214 -3.55 -0.08 -26.49
N ARG A 215 -4.44 0.78 -27.02
CA ARG A 215 -5.85 0.45 -27.24
C ARG A 215 -6.05 -0.68 -28.26
N GLU A 216 -5.25 -0.71 -29.33
CA GLU A 216 -5.31 -1.77 -30.35
C GLU A 216 -4.77 -3.11 -29.83
N SER A 217 -3.64 -3.07 -29.11
CA SER A 217 -2.95 -4.30 -28.69
C SER A 217 -3.53 -4.94 -27.43
N ARG A 218 -4.12 -4.15 -26.53
CA ARG A 218 -4.66 -4.59 -25.23
C ARG A 218 -5.99 -3.90 -24.91
N PRO A 219 -7.05 -4.15 -25.69
CA PRO A 219 -8.37 -3.56 -25.45
C PRO A 219 -9.00 -3.99 -24.12
N ASP A 220 -8.46 -5.03 -23.48
CA ASP A 220 -8.85 -5.54 -22.16
C ASP A 220 -8.34 -4.68 -20.99
N LEU A 221 -7.28 -3.89 -21.21
CA LEU A 221 -6.66 -3.06 -20.18
C LEU A 221 -7.03 -1.59 -20.32
N LEU A 222 -7.17 -0.93 -19.17
CA LEU A 222 -7.28 0.53 -19.11
C LEU A 222 -5.92 1.17 -19.44
N VAL A 223 -5.98 2.30 -20.14
CA VAL A 223 -4.83 3.11 -20.56
C VAL A 223 -4.82 4.41 -19.78
N GLU A 224 -3.84 4.55 -18.91
CA GLU A 224 -3.55 5.76 -18.16
C GLU A 224 -2.38 6.51 -18.79
N VAL A 225 -2.47 7.83 -18.85
CA VAL A 225 -1.45 8.68 -19.45
C VAL A 225 -1.04 9.76 -18.48
N GLU A 226 0.26 9.81 -18.19
CA GLU A 226 0.88 10.87 -17.41
C GLU A 226 1.19 12.06 -18.32
N VAL A 227 0.72 13.24 -17.91
CA VAL A 227 0.99 14.53 -18.57
C VAL A 227 1.53 15.51 -17.54
N ASP A 228 2.40 16.41 -17.99
CA ASP A 228 3.05 17.44 -17.17
C ASP A 228 2.70 18.87 -17.63
N ARG A 229 1.95 19.03 -18.73
CA ARG A 229 1.49 20.33 -19.24
C ARG A 229 0.07 20.27 -19.82
N LEU A 230 -0.63 21.41 -19.78
CA LEU A 230 -2.01 21.55 -20.26
C LEU A 230 -2.19 21.22 -21.75
N ASP A 231 -1.21 21.55 -22.59
CA ASP A 231 -1.26 21.36 -24.04
C ASP A 231 -1.28 19.87 -24.45
N GLN A 232 -0.83 18.98 -23.57
CA GLN A 232 -0.86 17.53 -23.80
C GLN A 232 -2.24 16.90 -23.57
N ILE A 233 -3.13 17.55 -22.81
CA ILE A 233 -4.42 16.96 -22.40
C ILE A 233 -5.30 16.62 -23.61
N ARG A 234 -5.50 17.58 -24.53
CA ARG A 234 -6.38 17.38 -25.69
C ARG A 234 -5.89 16.26 -26.63
N PRO A 235 -4.60 16.19 -27.03
CA PRO A 235 -4.09 15.09 -27.84
C PRO A 235 -4.32 13.70 -27.22
N VAL A 236 -4.01 13.53 -25.93
CA VAL A 236 -4.09 12.21 -25.29
C VAL A 236 -5.53 11.79 -25.02
N LEU A 237 -6.41 12.76 -24.76
CA LEU A 237 -7.85 12.52 -24.67
C LEU A 237 -8.44 12.07 -26.01
N ALA A 238 -8.07 12.75 -27.10
CA ALA A 238 -8.47 12.37 -28.46
C ALA A 238 -7.94 10.98 -28.88
N ALA A 239 -6.80 10.57 -28.32
CA ALA A 239 -6.22 9.24 -28.54
C ALA A 239 -6.98 8.11 -27.82
N GLY A 240 -7.86 8.44 -26.87
CA GLY A 240 -8.67 7.47 -26.14
C GLY A 240 -8.05 7.00 -24.81
N ALA A 241 -7.30 7.86 -24.12
CA ALA A 241 -6.88 7.61 -22.74
C ALA A 241 -8.10 7.45 -21.81
N ASP A 242 -8.11 6.42 -20.96
CA ASP A 242 -9.16 6.20 -19.97
C ASP A 242 -8.93 7.08 -18.72
N ILE A 243 -7.66 7.27 -18.33
CA ILE A 243 -7.23 8.09 -17.19
C ILE A 243 -6.14 9.06 -17.64
N ILE A 244 -6.21 10.30 -17.20
CA ILE A 244 -5.16 11.31 -17.37
C ILE A 244 -4.65 11.70 -15.98
N LEU A 245 -3.37 11.38 -15.75
CA LEU A 245 -2.65 11.71 -14.53
C LEU A 245 -1.88 13.01 -14.74
N LEU A 246 -2.24 14.03 -13.96
CA LEU A 246 -1.66 15.37 -13.94
C LEU A 246 -0.48 15.36 -12.96
N ASP A 247 0.75 15.22 -13.48
CA ASP A 247 1.96 15.06 -12.66
C ASP A 247 2.59 16.42 -12.34
N ASN A 248 2.72 16.73 -11.05
CA ASN A 248 3.33 17.96 -10.53
C ASN A 248 2.74 19.27 -11.07
N PHE A 249 1.47 19.27 -11.49
CA PHE A 249 0.78 20.49 -11.91
C PHE A 249 0.63 21.47 -10.72
N PRO A 250 0.93 22.76 -10.90
CA PRO A 250 0.58 23.77 -9.91
C PRO A 250 -0.95 23.89 -9.78
N LEU A 251 -1.41 24.36 -8.62
CA LEU A 251 -2.85 24.46 -8.33
C LEU A 251 -3.62 25.32 -9.36
N ALA A 252 -2.97 26.33 -9.96
CA ALA A 252 -3.56 27.14 -11.02
C ALA A 252 -3.87 26.29 -12.26
N ASP A 253 -2.93 25.45 -12.70
CA ASP A 253 -3.10 24.61 -13.87
C ASP A 253 -4.07 23.46 -13.59
N LEU A 254 -4.11 22.93 -12.36
CA LEU A 254 -5.13 21.94 -11.96
C LEU A 254 -6.56 22.49 -12.11
N ARG A 255 -6.79 23.77 -11.80
CA ARG A 255 -8.10 24.43 -11.98
C ARG A 255 -8.51 24.49 -13.45
N GLU A 256 -7.56 24.58 -14.37
CA GLU A 256 -7.82 24.58 -15.80
C GLU A 256 -7.92 23.16 -16.38
N ALA A 257 -7.09 22.23 -15.90
CA ALA A 257 -7.01 20.86 -16.41
C ALA A 257 -8.23 20.01 -16.05
N ILE A 258 -8.63 19.99 -14.78
CA ILE A 258 -9.68 19.08 -14.28
C ILE A 258 -11.01 19.27 -15.03
N PRO A 259 -11.52 20.50 -15.28
CA PRO A 259 -12.74 20.70 -16.05
C PRO A 259 -12.69 20.14 -17.47
N GLN A 260 -11.52 20.10 -18.13
CA GLN A 260 -11.35 19.56 -19.48
C GLN A 260 -11.53 18.03 -19.55
N LEU A 261 -11.37 17.34 -18.41
CA LEU A 261 -11.43 15.88 -18.32
C LEU A 261 -12.84 15.37 -17.98
N ARG A 262 -13.68 16.20 -17.36
CA ARG A 262 -14.97 15.79 -16.80
C ARG A 262 -15.87 15.12 -17.85
N GLY A 263 -16.24 13.87 -17.57
CA GLY A 263 -17.10 13.04 -18.44
C GLY A 263 -16.37 12.40 -19.62
N LEU A 264 -15.11 12.76 -19.88
CA LEU A 264 -14.33 12.29 -21.02
C LEU A 264 -13.22 11.30 -20.62
N ALA A 265 -12.54 11.55 -19.50
CA ALA A 265 -11.56 10.65 -18.89
C ALA A 265 -11.56 10.81 -17.37
N TRP A 266 -11.00 9.84 -16.65
CA TRP A 266 -10.78 9.96 -15.22
C TRP A 266 -9.58 10.86 -14.93
N SER A 267 -9.75 11.79 -13.99
CA SER A 267 -8.70 12.71 -13.58
C SER A 267 -7.95 12.18 -12.35
N GLU A 268 -6.62 12.07 -12.45
CA GLU A 268 -5.76 11.74 -11.31
C GLU A 268 -4.74 12.85 -11.08
N VAL A 269 -4.64 13.35 -9.84
CA VAL A 269 -3.57 14.29 -9.44
C VAL A 269 -2.46 13.54 -8.73
N SER A 270 -1.21 13.76 -9.14
CA SER A 270 -0.03 13.13 -8.57
C SER A 270 1.15 14.10 -8.50
N GLY A 271 2.13 13.79 -7.65
CA GLY A 271 3.33 14.60 -7.48
C GLY A 271 3.15 15.68 -6.41
N GLY A 272 4.09 15.75 -5.45
CA GLY A 272 4.05 16.76 -4.38
C GLY A 272 2.86 16.69 -3.42
N VAL A 273 2.05 15.62 -3.44
CA VAL A 273 0.85 15.50 -2.58
C VAL A 273 1.23 15.33 -1.12
N SER A 274 0.87 16.31 -0.30
CA SER A 274 1.03 16.36 1.15
C SER A 274 -0.30 16.60 1.88
N LEU A 275 -0.32 16.42 3.20
CA LEU A 275 -1.49 16.70 4.05
C LEU A 275 -1.98 18.15 3.90
N GLU A 276 -1.07 19.10 3.69
CA GLU A 276 -1.37 20.52 3.51
C GLU A 276 -1.97 20.81 2.13
N SER A 277 -1.55 20.07 1.11
CA SER A 277 -2.05 20.24 -0.27
C SER A 277 -3.41 19.58 -0.51
N LEU A 278 -3.73 18.52 0.23
CA LEU A 278 -4.92 17.70 -0.01
C LEU A 278 -6.26 18.47 0.08
N PRO A 279 -6.48 19.38 1.06
CA PRO A 279 -7.70 20.18 1.08
C PRO A 279 -7.87 21.04 -0.19
N LEU A 280 -6.77 21.62 -0.68
CA LEU A 280 -6.78 22.47 -1.88
C LEU A 280 -7.05 21.65 -3.15
N ILE A 281 -6.41 20.49 -3.27
CA ILE A 281 -6.64 19.54 -4.37
C ILE A 281 -8.08 19.01 -4.32
N GLY A 282 -8.54 18.59 -3.14
CA GLY A 282 -9.88 18.05 -2.91
C GLY A 282 -10.99 19.03 -3.27
N ALA A 283 -10.77 20.34 -3.08
CA ALA A 283 -11.71 21.39 -3.48
C ALA A 283 -11.90 21.51 -5.00
N LEU A 284 -10.93 21.05 -5.79
CA LEU A 284 -11.05 20.99 -7.26
C LEU A 284 -11.81 19.74 -7.74
N ALA A 285 -12.02 18.79 -6.82
CA ALA A 285 -12.72 17.52 -7.02
C ALA A 285 -12.20 16.73 -8.25
N PRO A 286 -10.89 16.45 -8.37
CA PRO A 286 -10.44 15.41 -9.28
C PRO A 286 -11.03 14.06 -8.84
N ASP A 287 -11.14 13.11 -9.76
CA ASP A 287 -11.66 11.79 -9.41
C ASP A 287 -10.74 11.08 -8.42
N PHE A 288 -9.42 11.20 -8.66
CA PHE A 288 -8.37 10.55 -7.90
C PHE A 288 -7.26 11.52 -7.50
N VAL A 289 -6.63 11.23 -6.37
CA VAL A 289 -5.33 11.79 -5.99
C VAL A 289 -4.45 10.64 -5.54
N SER A 290 -3.23 10.52 -6.06
CA SER A 290 -2.31 9.45 -5.65
C SER A 290 -1.09 9.99 -4.92
N SER A 291 -0.64 9.24 -3.91
CA SER A 291 0.55 9.62 -3.14
C SER A 291 1.42 8.41 -2.82
N GLY A 292 2.71 8.51 -3.13
CA GLY A 292 3.71 7.55 -2.66
C GLY A 292 3.97 7.68 -1.15
N GLY A 293 3.73 8.85 -0.56
CA GLY A 293 3.99 9.13 0.84
C GLY A 293 3.18 8.27 1.81
N LEU A 294 2.08 7.67 1.33
CA LEU A 294 1.27 6.71 2.09
C LEU A 294 2.06 5.45 2.45
N THR A 295 3.02 5.06 1.62
CA THR A 295 3.84 3.87 1.82
C THR A 295 5.27 4.27 2.21
N HIS A 296 6.06 4.85 1.31
CA HIS A 296 7.50 5.03 1.55
C HIS A 296 7.84 6.04 2.66
N ALA A 297 6.88 6.89 3.08
CA ALA A 297 7.06 7.87 4.15
C ALA A 297 6.18 7.59 5.38
N ALA A 298 5.49 6.44 5.43
CA ALA A 298 4.69 6.08 6.59
C ALA A 298 5.59 5.73 7.79
N PRO A 299 5.46 6.44 8.93
CA PRO A 299 6.18 6.10 10.14
C PRO A 299 5.66 4.78 10.69
N TRP A 300 6.52 4.02 11.38
CA TRP A 300 6.09 2.83 12.08
C TRP A 300 5.20 3.21 13.28
N CYS A 301 4.13 2.45 13.48
CA CYS A 301 3.34 2.54 14.71
C CYS A 301 4.03 1.78 15.84
N ASP A 302 3.74 2.14 17.09
CA ASP A 302 4.36 1.49 18.25
C ASP A 302 3.38 0.49 18.88
N LEU A 303 3.73 -0.80 18.77
CA LEU A 303 3.02 -1.94 19.34
C LEU A 303 3.99 -2.74 20.21
N GLY A 304 3.58 -3.15 21.40
CA GLY A 304 4.37 -4.01 22.27
C GLY A 304 3.72 -5.37 22.52
N LEU A 305 4.51 -6.31 23.02
CA LEU A 305 4.02 -7.59 23.55
C LEU A 305 4.10 -7.55 25.09
N ASP A 306 2.95 -7.51 25.74
CA ASP A 306 2.83 -7.43 27.21
C ASP A 306 2.49 -8.80 27.80
N TRP A 307 3.40 -9.35 28.60
CA TRP A 307 3.23 -10.63 29.28
C TRP A 307 2.16 -10.56 30.38
N LEU A 308 1.33 -11.60 30.46
CA LEU A 308 0.23 -11.74 31.43
C LEU A 308 0.63 -12.55 32.67
#